data_AF-A0A2L0HC33-F1
#
_entry.id   AF-A0A2L0HC33-F1
#
_cell.length_a   1.000
_cell.length_b   1.000
_cell.length_c   1.000
_cell.angle_alpha   90.00
_cell.angle_beta   90.00
_cell.angle_gamma   90.00
#
_symmetry.space_group_name_H-M   'P 1'
#
loop_
_entity.id
_entity.type
_entity.pdbx_description
1 polymer ?
#
loop_
_entity_poly.entity_id
_entity_poly.type
_entity_poly.pdbx_seq_one_letter_code
_entity_poly.pdbx_strand_id
1 'polypeptide(L)'
;MPDLPDIRDRFYFPTLRALPGSIYPSIAFPVRDQGDSSFCTGFALAHVIDVLTHRETLATRPLQVSARMLYEMAKRNDEWAGTAYEGSSIRGALSGFHRNGVCRLDLSPDGSNGEWVLSYEMNKDARENRLGAYYRLHPDLSDFHAALDEVGVIYASAQIHENWKEPVNGQIAPGGGLIGGHAFAIVGYDATGFWILNSWGPSWGNGGIAHWLYEDWAATLMDAWVLQLGVRAPTAFSAMPRGAPSAATIPQAKAAPNRSDIVGHFINIDDGRYVVNGRYASPTLLEMQETVKRLTDPTANQGAGYDHLVIYCHGGLNSLDDEANRIATWKRHDVFGRNGVYNFHLMWGSGFFDEAFGALSQSQSGRAAGWITDFLFETGLGKALGSRAWRNMKQDAVAAFDRNGEYNGGTFGLKPLLQGVVKAKKKRPKVHLVGHSAGSIVLGELLANLDQFEIQDLEIASIHLMAPACTTDFFERRYEPFLQRKGAWKLADKIYLYQMRDSLELADTVAAAGLPGYGRSLLYLVSRAYEDKPNMPLAGMEKFSSQLPRSDLLEIDRSKSATTESTTHGGFDNDAATMTTIMARITGSKLRKPPMEEELVGY
;
A
#
# COMPACT_ATOMS: atom_id res chain seq x y z
N MET A 1 12.71 -20.54 3.97
CA MET A 1 12.80 -20.18 5.41
C MET A 1 11.56 -20.67 6.11
N PRO A 2 11.62 -21.03 7.41
CA PRO A 2 10.41 -21.35 8.17
C PRO A 2 9.56 -20.08 8.33
N ASP A 3 8.26 -20.27 8.41
CA ASP A 3 7.29 -19.22 8.71
C ASP A 3 7.42 -18.80 10.18
N LEU A 4 7.50 -17.49 10.50
CA LEU A 4 7.47 -17.05 11.92
C LEU A 4 6.06 -17.23 12.50
N PRO A 5 5.86 -17.47 13.80
CA PRO A 5 4.51 -17.54 14.36
C PRO A 5 3.73 -16.22 14.16
N ASP A 6 2.52 -16.28 13.61
CA ASP A 6 1.60 -15.14 13.48
C ASP A 6 0.21 -15.54 14.00
N ILE A 7 -0.31 -14.78 14.97
CA ILE A 7 -1.63 -15.01 15.58
C ILE A 7 -2.80 -14.82 14.59
N ARG A 8 -2.55 -14.24 13.42
CA ARG A 8 -3.54 -14.00 12.37
C ARG A 8 -3.64 -15.17 11.39
N ASP A 9 -2.75 -16.15 11.46
CA ASP A 9 -2.84 -17.38 10.67
C ASP A 9 -4.19 -18.06 10.94
N ARG A 10 -4.95 -18.29 9.87
CA ARG A 10 -6.20 -19.07 9.95
C ARG A 10 -5.86 -20.53 9.78
N PHE A 11 -6.30 -21.37 10.71
CA PHE A 11 -6.09 -22.81 10.62
C PHE A 11 -7.17 -23.48 9.78
N TYR A 12 -6.76 -24.50 9.04
CA TYR A 12 -7.65 -25.41 8.34
C TYR A 12 -8.33 -26.34 9.36
N PHE A 13 -9.61 -26.64 9.12
CA PHE A 13 -10.37 -27.60 9.90
C PHE A 13 -11.13 -28.53 8.94
N PRO A 14 -10.90 -29.85 8.99
CA PRO A 14 -11.45 -30.80 8.02
C PRO A 14 -12.96 -31.05 8.20
N THR A 15 -13.64 -31.47 7.13
CA THR A 15 -15.10 -31.63 7.04
C THR A 15 -15.65 -32.96 7.59
N LEU A 16 -14.85 -33.75 8.32
CA LEU A 16 -15.20 -35.08 8.86
C LEU A 16 -15.75 -36.08 7.82
N ARG A 17 -15.47 -35.88 6.54
CA ARG A 17 -15.83 -36.82 5.47
C ARG A 17 -14.95 -38.08 5.53
N ALA A 18 -15.50 -39.20 5.06
CA ALA A 18 -14.72 -40.43 4.92
C ALA A 18 -13.64 -40.24 3.85
N LEU A 19 -12.39 -40.52 4.22
CA LEU A 19 -11.23 -40.32 3.36
C LEU A 19 -10.94 -41.59 2.52
N PRO A 20 -10.47 -41.45 1.27
CA PRO A 20 -10.01 -42.59 0.48
C PRO A 20 -8.73 -43.20 1.10
N GLY A 21 -8.50 -44.50 0.88
CA GLY A 21 -7.31 -45.18 1.39
C GLY A 21 -6.00 -44.74 0.72
N SER A 22 -6.08 -44.13 -0.47
CA SER A 22 -4.96 -43.51 -1.17
C SER A 22 -5.45 -42.51 -2.22
N ILE A 23 -4.61 -41.55 -2.54
CA ILE A 23 -4.76 -40.59 -3.64
C ILE A 23 -3.45 -40.57 -4.41
N TYR A 24 -3.44 -41.11 -5.63
CA TYR A 24 -2.27 -41.05 -6.50
C TYR A 24 -2.30 -39.80 -7.38
N PRO A 25 -1.14 -39.17 -7.64
CA PRO A 25 -1.08 -37.91 -8.37
C PRO A 25 -1.49 -38.08 -9.84
N SER A 26 -2.22 -37.09 -10.37
CA SER A 26 -2.53 -36.96 -11.79
C SER A 26 -2.09 -35.58 -12.26
N ILE A 27 -0.90 -35.49 -12.85
CA ILE A 27 -0.32 -34.24 -13.33
C ILE A 27 -0.56 -34.10 -14.82
N ALA A 28 -1.46 -33.19 -15.18
CA ALA A 28 -1.90 -32.96 -16.56
C ALA A 28 -1.39 -31.62 -17.14
N PHE A 29 -0.29 -31.11 -16.58
CA PHE A 29 0.41 -29.91 -17.01
C PHE A 29 1.93 -30.14 -16.91
N PRO A 30 2.75 -29.36 -17.64
CA PRO A 30 4.21 -29.52 -17.59
C PRO A 30 4.76 -29.29 -16.17
N VAL A 31 5.61 -30.20 -15.70
CA VAL A 31 6.41 -29.99 -14.49
C VAL A 31 7.38 -28.83 -14.74
N ARG A 32 7.52 -27.97 -13.74
CA ARG A 32 8.34 -26.75 -13.81
C ARG A 32 9.76 -27.06 -13.36
N ASP A 33 10.70 -26.29 -13.85
CA ASP A 33 12.11 -26.40 -13.51
C ASP A 33 12.64 -25.04 -13.08
N GLN A 34 13.06 -24.93 -11.82
CA GLN A 34 13.62 -23.71 -11.26
C GLN A 34 15.10 -23.51 -11.62
N GLY A 35 15.77 -24.53 -12.18
CA GLY A 35 17.20 -24.54 -12.44
C GLY A 35 18.01 -24.17 -11.20
N ASP A 36 19.02 -23.33 -11.38
CA ASP A 36 19.91 -22.86 -10.30
C ASP A 36 19.31 -21.70 -9.48
N SER A 37 18.04 -21.35 -9.69
CA SER A 37 17.41 -20.25 -8.94
C SER A 37 16.98 -20.66 -7.53
N SER A 38 17.06 -19.73 -6.58
CA SER A 38 16.56 -19.91 -5.21
C SER A 38 15.05 -19.62 -5.08
N PHE A 39 14.27 -19.87 -6.14
CA PHE A 39 12.86 -19.43 -6.27
C PHE A 39 11.84 -20.51 -5.90
N CYS A 40 12.25 -21.56 -5.17
CA CYS A 40 11.42 -22.72 -4.85
C CYS A 40 10.03 -22.34 -4.29
N THR A 41 9.93 -21.30 -3.45
CA THR A 41 8.64 -20.83 -2.93
C THR A 41 7.68 -20.39 -4.05
N GLY A 42 8.16 -19.61 -5.02
CA GLY A 42 7.35 -19.15 -6.16
C GLY A 42 6.99 -20.29 -7.11
N PHE A 43 7.93 -21.19 -7.39
CA PHE A 43 7.70 -22.35 -8.26
C PHE A 43 6.71 -23.34 -7.68
N ALA A 44 6.88 -23.69 -6.40
CA ALA A 44 5.95 -24.58 -5.71
C ALA A 44 4.55 -23.98 -5.61
N LEU A 45 4.42 -22.67 -5.32
CA LEU A 45 3.12 -22.01 -5.32
C LEU A 45 2.49 -21.97 -6.72
N ALA A 46 3.29 -21.77 -7.78
CA ALA A 46 2.81 -21.86 -9.15
C ALA A 46 2.30 -23.27 -9.50
N HIS A 47 2.97 -24.32 -9.02
CA HIS A 47 2.47 -25.70 -9.15
C HIS A 47 1.15 -25.91 -8.42
N VAL A 48 1.00 -25.39 -7.20
CA VAL A 48 -0.29 -25.49 -6.49
C VAL A 48 -1.41 -24.80 -7.28
N ILE A 49 -1.13 -23.62 -7.86
CA ILE A 49 -2.08 -22.92 -8.73
C ILE A 49 -2.40 -23.78 -9.97
N ASP A 50 -1.39 -24.39 -10.61
CA ASP A 50 -1.60 -25.25 -11.78
C ASP A 50 -2.50 -26.45 -11.43
N VAL A 51 -2.32 -27.09 -10.26
CA VAL A 51 -3.19 -28.19 -9.78
C VAL A 51 -4.62 -27.70 -9.56
N LEU A 52 -4.82 -26.61 -8.81
CA LEU A 52 -6.15 -26.10 -8.50
C LEU A 52 -6.91 -25.69 -9.76
N THR A 53 -6.22 -25.02 -10.68
CA THR A 53 -6.85 -24.55 -11.93
C THR A 53 -7.16 -25.71 -12.89
N HIS A 54 -6.41 -26.82 -12.82
CA HIS A 54 -6.73 -28.02 -13.59
C HIS A 54 -7.90 -28.83 -13.00
N ARG A 55 -8.13 -28.76 -11.68
CA ARG A 55 -9.26 -29.43 -11.01
C ARG A 55 -10.59 -28.73 -11.24
N GLU A 56 -10.58 -27.41 -11.42
CA GLU A 56 -11.77 -26.70 -11.87
C GLU A 56 -12.14 -27.18 -13.29
N THR A 57 -13.39 -27.66 -13.49
CA THR A 57 -13.93 -28.00 -14.82
C THR A 57 -14.05 -26.75 -15.68
N LEU A 58 -12.93 -26.23 -16.15
CA LEU A 58 -12.87 -25.07 -17.03
C LEU A 58 -13.11 -25.52 -18.47
N ALA A 59 -14.00 -24.83 -19.17
CA ALA A 59 -14.24 -25.02 -20.60
C ALA A 59 -13.01 -24.66 -21.47
N THR A 60 -11.99 -24.04 -20.88
CA THR A 60 -10.76 -23.59 -21.53
C THR A 60 -9.54 -24.06 -20.76
N ARG A 61 -8.48 -24.45 -21.48
CA ARG A 61 -7.19 -24.82 -20.88
C ARG A 61 -6.68 -23.67 -19.99
N PRO A 62 -6.35 -23.92 -18.71
CA PRO A 62 -5.87 -22.88 -17.83
C PRO A 62 -4.50 -22.36 -18.28
N LEU A 63 -4.32 -21.04 -18.19
CA LEU A 63 -3.07 -20.37 -18.53
C LEU A 63 -2.11 -20.45 -17.34
N GLN A 64 -0.86 -20.83 -17.60
CA GLN A 64 0.15 -20.91 -16.56
C GLN A 64 0.48 -19.53 -16.00
N VAL A 65 0.72 -19.47 -14.69
CA VAL A 65 1.13 -18.25 -13.97
C VAL A 65 2.64 -18.15 -13.86
N SER A 66 3.14 -16.92 -13.65
CA SER A 66 4.57 -16.63 -13.44
C SER A 66 5.03 -17.01 -12.02
N ALA A 67 5.91 -18.01 -11.92
CA ALA A 67 6.56 -18.35 -10.66
C ALA A 67 7.54 -17.25 -10.21
N ARG A 68 8.18 -16.57 -11.18
CA ARG A 68 9.05 -15.42 -10.92
C ARG A 68 8.33 -14.29 -10.21
N MET A 69 7.13 -13.93 -10.66
CA MET A 69 6.32 -12.90 -9.99
C MET A 69 5.94 -13.32 -8.57
N LEU A 70 5.52 -14.58 -8.36
CA LEU A 70 5.19 -15.07 -7.03
C LEU A 70 6.38 -14.97 -6.07
N TYR A 71 7.58 -15.35 -6.52
CA TYR A 71 8.81 -15.21 -5.73
C TYR A 71 9.17 -13.76 -5.41
N GLU A 72 9.11 -12.86 -6.40
CA GLU A 72 9.44 -11.44 -6.18
C GLU A 72 8.42 -10.75 -5.27
N MET A 73 7.15 -11.15 -5.33
CA MET A 73 6.14 -10.72 -4.36
C MET A 73 6.36 -11.35 -2.99
N ALA A 74 6.85 -12.59 -2.91
CA ALA A 74 7.20 -13.24 -1.65
C ALA A 74 8.25 -12.42 -0.89
N LYS A 75 9.38 -12.10 -1.53
CA LYS A 75 10.48 -11.32 -0.93
C LYS A 75 10.03 -10.00 -0.30
N ARG A 76 9.10 -9.29 -0.93
CA ARG A 76 8.60 -7.98 -0.45
C ARG A 76 7.66 -8.09 0.75
N ASN A 77 6.99 -9.23 0.87
CA ASN A 77 5.98 -9.49 1.89
C ASN A 77 6.49 -10.45 2.97
N ASP A 78 7.77 -10.82 2.90
CA ASP A 78 8.39 -11.74 3.83
C ASP A 78 8.61 -11.08 5.19
N GLU A 79 8.50 -11.90 6.23
CA GLU A 79 8.64 -11.46 7.63
C GLU A 79 10.11 -11.31 8.04
N TRP A 80 11.02 -11.84 7.21
CA TRP A 80 12.46 -11.85 7.44
C TRP A 80 13.18 -10.62 6.84
N ALA A 81 12.42 -9.62 6.35
CA ALA A 81 12.93 -8.38 5.78
C ALA A 81 14.06 -7.75 6.63
N GLY A 82 15.24 -7.53 6.01
CA GLY A 82 16.42 -6.95 6.67
C GLY A 82 17.44 -7.96 7.21
N THR A 83 17.17 -9.26 7.12
CA THR A 83 18.18 -10.30 7.35
C THR A 83 18.86 -10.69 6.03
N ALA A 84 20.17 -10.97 6.07
CA ALA A 84 20.92 -11.42 4.89
C ALA A 84 20.64 -12.92 4.64
N TYR A 85 19.57 -13.23 3.92
CA TYR A 85 19.25 -14.60 3.51
C TYR A 85 18.87 -14.64 2.03
N GLU A 86 19.14 -15.79 1.40
CA GLU A 86 18.66 -16.11 0.06
C GLU A 86 17.39 -16.97 0.16
N GLY A 87 16.35 -16.61 -0.58
CA GLY A 87 15.06 -17.33 -0.59
C GLY A 87 13.90 -16.51 -0.02
N SER A 88 12.81 -17.19 0.36
CA SER A 88 11.66 -16.58 1.06
C SER A 88 10.96 -17.63 1.95
N SER A 89 9.99 -17.20 2.76
CA SER A 89 9.04 -18.09 3.45
C SER A 89 7.83 -18.43 2.56
N ILE A 90 7.14 -19.53 2.84
CA ILE A 90 5.94 -19.90 2.08
C ILE A 90 4.75 -19.03 2.47
N ARG A 91 4.67 -18.53 3.72
CA ARG A 91 3.70 -17.48 4.10
C ARG A 91 3.99 -16.15 3.40
N GLY A 92 5.26 -15.77 3.23
CA GLY A 92 5.64 -14.60 2.45
C GLY A 92 5.10 -14.67 1.02
N ALA A 93 5.23 -15.84 0.37
CA ALA A 93 4.67 -16.09 -0.96
C ALA A 93 3.13 -16.00 -0.99
N LEU A 94 2.43 -16.59 -0.01
CA LEU A 94 0.97 -16.49 0.11
C LEU A 94 0.52 -15.05 0.34
N SER A 95 1.19 -14.31 1.22
CA SER A 95 0.92 -12.90 1.51
C SER A 95 1.13 -12.02 0.27
N GLY A 96 2.21 -12.28 -0.47
CA GLY A 96 2.50 -11.65 -1.75
C GLY A 96 1.41 -11.93 -2.78
N PHE A 97 1.00 -13.19 -2.93
CA PHE A 97 -0.05 -13.61 -3.86
C PHE A 97 -1.42 -13.02 -3.48
N HIS A 98 -1.79 -13.05 -2.20
CA HIS A 98 -3.03 -12.45 -1.70
C HIS A 98 -3.11 -10.94 -2.00
N ARG A 99 -2.02 -10.21 -1.79
CA ARG A 99 -1.98 -8.74 -1.95
C ARG A 99 -1.81 -8.28 -3.39
N ASN A 100 -1.24 -9.10 -4.27
CA ASN A 100 -0.87 -8.66 -5.61
C ASN A 100 -1.53 -9.47 -6.75
N GLY A 101 -2.04 -10.66 -6.46
CA GLY A 101 -2.37 -11.65 -7.47
C GLY A 101 -1.12 -12.14 -8.20
N VAL A 102 -1.31 -12.78 -9.36
CA VAL A 102 -0.19 -13.25 -10.20
C VAL A 102 -0.52 -13.13 -11.69
N CYS A 103 0.41 -12.59 -12.47
CA CYS A 103 0.24 -12.50 -13.91
C CYS A 103 0.54 -13.83 -14.61
N ARG A 104 0.06 -13.94 -15.84
CA ARG A 104 0.37 -15.06 -16.74
C ARG A 104 1.88 -15.13 -17.05
N LEU A 105 2.34 -16.36 -17.28
CA LEU A 105 3.76 -16.67 -17.53
C LEU A 105 4.32 -15.93 -18.77
N ASP A 106 3.51 -15.65 -19.78
CA ASP A 106 3.91 -14.93 -20.99
C ASP A 106 4.28 -13.46 -20.72
N LEU A 107 3.67 -12.83 -19.71
CA LEU A 107 3.97 -11.46 -19.29
C LEU A 107 5.22 -11.35 -18.41
N SER A 108 5.56 -12.43 -17.69
CA SER A 108 6.73 -12.49 -16.80
C SER A 108 7.36 -13.89 -16.83
N PRO A 109 8.15 -14.22 -17.87
CA PRO A 109 8.76 -15.54 -18.00
C PRO A 109 9.71 -15.89 -16.85
N ASP A 110 9.70 -17.15 -16.41
CA ASP A 110 10.45 -17.56 -15.21
C ASP A 110 11.98 -17.48 -15.37
N GLY A 111 12.47 -17.73 -16.60
CA GLY A 111 13.90 -17.68 -16.94
C GLY A 111 14.41 -16.33 -17.46
N SER A 112 13.67 -15.22 -17.24
CA SER A 112 14.11 -13.91 -17.72
C SER A 112 15.38 -13.46 -16.97
N ASN A 113 16.43 -13.11 -17.71
CA ASN A 113 17.65 -12.52 -17.15
C ASN A 113 17.42 -11.05 -16.75
N GLY A 114 17.95 -10.64 -15.58
CA GLY A 114 17.96 -9.25 -15.13
C GLY A 114 17.10 -8.98 -13.89
N GLU A 115 17.11 -7.72 -13.46
CA GLU A 115 16.28 -7.25 -12.34
C GLU A 115 14.80 -7.30 -12.74
N TRP A 116 13.96 -7.88 -11.88
CA TRP A 116 12.53 -8.01 -12.15
C TRP A 116 11.79 -6.71 -11.83
N VAL A 117 10.86 -6.31 -12.72
CA VAL A 117 10.06 -5.10 -12.57
C VAL A 117 8.57 -5.41 -12.72
N LEU A 118 7.74 -4.88 -11.82
CA LEU A 118 6.29 -4.98 -11.94
C LEU A 118 5.78 -3.93 -12.94
N SER A 119 5.55 -4.34 -14.18
CA SER A 119 4.98 -3.46 -15.21
C SER A 119 3.48 -3.21 -14.97
N TYR A 120 2.94 -2.18 -15.63
CA TYR A 120 1.51 -1.89 -15.59
C TYR A 120 0.66 -3.06 -16.14
N GLU A 121 1.13 -3.70 -17.21
CA GLU A 121 0.44 -4.82 -17.85
C GLU A 121 0.42 -6.06 -16.95
N MET A 122 1.56 -6.38 -16.32
CA MET A 122 1.66 -7.47 -15.35
C MET A 122 0.73 -7.23 -14.16
N ASN A 123 0.74 -6.04 -13.57
CA ASN A 123 -0.14 -5.73 -12.44
C ASN A 123 -1.63 -5.77 -12.84
N LYS A 124 -1.99 -5.34 -14.05
CA LYS A 124 -3.37 -5.40 -14.53
C LYS A 124 -3.83 -6.85 -14.70
N ASP A 125 -3.02 -7.70 -15.32
CA ASP A 125 -3.31 -9.12 -15.53
C ASP A 125 -3.33 -9.89 -14.19
N ALA A 126 -2.43 -9.56 -13.27
CA ALA A 126 -2.36 -10.19 -11.95
C ALA A 126 -3.63 -10.04 -11.11
N ARG A 127 -4.37 -8.94 -11.28
CA ARG A 127 -5.64 -8.73 -10.58
C ARG A 127 -6.74 -9.73 -10.97
N GLU A 128 -6.61 -10.38 -12.12
CA GLU A 128 -7.55 -11.39 -12.59
C GLU A 128 -7.29 -12.78 -11.96
N ASN A 129 -6.10 -13.02 -11.42
CA ASN A 129 -5.72 -14.28 -10.77
C ASN A 129 -5.33 -13.99 -9.33
N ARG A 130 -6.28 -14.11 -8.41
CA ARG A 130 -6.10 -13.75 -6.99
C ARG A 130 -6.30 -14.96 -6.08
N LEU A 131 -5.68 -14.92 -4.92
CA LEU A 131 -5.95 -15.85 -3.83
C LEU A 131 -7.27 -15.48 -3.16
N GLY A 132 -8.19 -16.43 -3.05
CA GLY A 132 -9.48 -16.25 -2.38
C GLY A 132 -9.38 -16.46 -0.88
N ALA A 133 -8.85 -17.62 -0.48
CA ALA A 133 -8.58 -17.95 0.92
C ALA A 133 -7.35 -18.84 1.03
N TYR A 134 -6.71 -18.83 2.20
CA TYR A 134 -5.60 -19.71 2.53
C TYR A 134 -5.62 -20.03 4.02
N TYR A 135 -5.27 -21.27 4.35
CA TYR A 135 -5.34 -21.81 5.71
C TYR A 135 -4.10 -22.65 6.02
N ARG A 136 -3.55 -22.46 7.22
CA ARG A 136 -2.42 -23.22 7.72
C ARG A 136 -2.89 -24.60 8.17
N LEU A 137 -2.12 -25.62 7.85
CA LEU A 137 -2.35 -26.96 8.38
C LEU A 137 -1.62 -27.13 9.71
N HIS A 138 -2.23 -27.84 10.65
CA HIS A 138 -1.46 -28.41 11.74
C HIS A 138 -0.57 -29.53 11.18
N PRO A 139 0.60 -29.80 11.78
CA PRO A 139 1.41 -30.95 11.44
C PRO A 139 0.77 -32.25 11.97
N ASP A 140 -0.48 -32.50 11.57
CA ASP A 140 -1.27 -33.67 11.88
C ASP A 140 -1.50 -34.46 10.59
N LEU A 141 -1.29 -35.78 10.65
CA LEU A 141 -1.37 -36.64 9.48
C LEU A 141 -2.79 -36.67 8.90
N SER A 142 -3.81 -36.66 9.76
CA SER A 142 -5.21 -36.70 9.35
C SER A 142 -5.63 -35.40 8.66
N ASP A 143 -5.14 -34.26 9.16
CA ASP A 143 -5.36 -32.94 8.53
C ASP A 143 -4.79 -32.92 7.11
N PHE A 144 -3.59 -33.47 6.89
CA PHE A 144 -2.97 -33.56 5.56
C PHE A 144 -3.76 -34.47 4.61
N HIS A 145 -4.20 -35.65 5.08
CA HIS A 145 -5.03 -36.55 4.26
C HIS A 145 -6.36 -35.89 3.89
N ALA A 146 -7.03 -35.25 4.85
CA ALA A 146 -8.28 -34.56 4.62
C ALA A 146 -8.11 -33.36 3.66
N ALA A 147 -7.04 -32.57 3.83
CA ALA A 147 -6.71 -31.47 2.93
C ALA A 147 -6.47 -31.93 1.49
N LEU A 148 -5.78 -33.06 1.29
CA LEU A 148 -5.56 -33.62 -0.05
C LEU A 148 -6.86 -34.14 -0.69
N ASP A 149 -7.77 -34.69 0.09
CA ASP A 149 -9.10 -35.10 -0.41
C ASP A 149 -9.96 -33.87 -0.79
N GLU A 150 -10.07 -32.91 0.12
CA GLU A 150 -10.94 -31.74 -0.03
C GLU A 150 -10.43 -30.73 -1.06
N VAL A 151 -9.14 -30.39 -1.00
CA VAL A 151 -8.52 -29.32 -1.79
C VAL A 151 -7.76 -29.89 -3.00
N GLY A 152 -7.15 -31.07 -2.85
CA GLY A 152 -6.40 -31.74 -3.92
C GLY A 152 -4.89 -31.49 -3.91
N VAL A 153 -4.42 -30.50 -3.17
CA VAL A 153 -3.00 -30.14 -3.12
C VAL A 153 -2.68 -29.34 -1.85
N ILE A 154 -1.48 -29.55 -1.32
CA ILE A 154 -0.92 -28.79 -0.19
C ILE A 154 0.33 -28.07 -0.66
N TYR A 155 0.43 -26.78 -0.34
CA TYR A 155 1.66 -26.01 -0.48
C TYR A 155 2.53 -26.20 0.77
N ALA A 156 3.70 -26.80 0.64
CA ALA A 156 4.51 -27.20 1.79
C ALA A 156 5.98 -26.80 1.65
N SER A 157 6.66 -26.77 2.80
CA SER A 157 8.12 -26.66 2.88
C SER A 157 8.67 -27.66 3.90
N ALA A 158 9.92 -28.08 3.68
CA ALA A 158 10.64 -28.99 4.57
C ALA A 158 12.14 -28.67 4.59
N GLN A 159 12.80 -29.09 5.67
CA GLN A 159 14.25 -29.12 5.75
C GLN A 159 14.75 -30.38 5.02
N ILE A 160 15.15 -30.22 3.77
CA ILE A 160 15.56 -31.32 2.91
C ILE A 160 17.00 -31.78 3.20
N HIS A 161 17.29 -33.02 2.81
CA HIS A 161 18.58 -33.69 2.98
C HIS A 161 19.10 -34.26 1.66
N GLU A 162 20.33 -34.76 1.63
CA GLU A 162 21.04 -35.20 0.40
C GLU A 162 20.25 -36.19 -0.47
N ASN A 163 19.47 -37.09 0.14
CA ASN A 163 18.69 -38.09 -0.58
C ASN A 163 17.51 -37.50 -1.38
N TRP A 164 17.16 -36.22 -1.17
CA TRP A 164 16.21 -35.53 -2.05
C TRP A 164 16.75 -35.32 -3.46
N LYS A 165 18.07 -35.22 -3.64
CA LYS A 165 18.69 -34.92 -4.94
C LYS A 165 18.39 -36.01 -5.97
N GLU A 166 18.43 -37.26 -5.56
CA GLU A 166 18.26 -38.43 -6.44
C GLU A 166 17.33 -39.47 -5.80
N PRO A 167 16.00 -39.34 -5.95
CA PRO A 167 15.06 -40.34 -5.48
C PRO A 167 15.29 -41.69 -6.16
N VAL A 168 15.41 -42.76 -5.37
CA VAL A 168 15.66 -44.11 -5.87
C VAL A 168 14.32 -44.83 -6.07
N ASN A 169 14.07 -45.34 -7.27
CA ASN A 169 12.79 -45.96 -7.65
C ASN A 169 11.57 -45.05 -7.37
N GLY A 170 11.75 -43.73 -7.52
CA GLY A 170 10.70 -42.74 -7.27
C GLY A 170 10.43 -42.48 -5.79
N GLN A 171 11.28 -42.94 -4.87
CA GLN A 171 11.15 -42.73 -3.43
C GLN A 171 12.34 -41.95 -2.86
N ILE A 172 12.04 -41.01 -1.96
CA ILE A 172 13.04 -40.28 -1.17
C ILE A 172 13.36 -41.16 0.05
N ALA A 173 14.58 -41.69 0.10
CA ALA A 173 15.03 -42.52 1.22
C ALA A 173 15.30 -41.64 2.46
N PRO A 174 14.81 -41.99 3.65
CA PRO A 174 15.02 -41.20 4.86
C PRO A 174 16.50 -41.25 5.28
N GLY A 175 16.92 -40.24 6.03
CA GLY A 175 18.32 -40.08 6.43
C GLY A 175 19.17 -39.39 5.36
N GLY A 176 20.34 -38.89 5.75
CA GLY A 176 21.22 -38.06 4.90
C GLY A 176 21.54 -36.72 5.56
N GLY A 177 22.60 -36.06 5.09
CA GLY A 177 22.97 -34.74 5.60
C GLY A 177 21.94 -33.67 5.21
N LEU A 178 21.59 -32.77 6.14
CA LEU A 178 20.71 -31.63 5.84
C LEU A 178 21.37 -30.71 4.81
N ILE A 179 20.64 -30.31 3.77
CA ILE A 179 21.17 -29.46 2.69
C ILE A 179 20.46 -28.10 2.55
N GLY A 180 19.29 -27.92 3.18
CA GLY A 180 18.61 -26.62 3.20
C GLY A 180 17.10 -26.74 3.34
N GLY A 181 16.41 -25.60 3.38
CA GLY A 181 14.95 -25.56 3.31
C GLY A 181 14.49 -25.53 1.85
N HIS A 182 13.45 -26.30 1.51
CA HIS A 182 12.90 -26.35 0.16
C HIS A 182 11.37 -26.35 0.20
N ALA A 183 10.74 -25.75 -0.83
CA ALA A 183 9.29 -25.68 -0.96
C ALA A 183 8.82 -26.49 -2.18
N PHE A 184 7.68 -27.15 -2.05
CA PHE A 184 7.11 -28.06 -3.05
C PHE A 184 5.59 -28.20 -2.87
N ALA A 185 4.94 -28.95 -3.76
CA ALA A 185 3.53 -29.29 -3.65
C ALA A 185 3.35 -30.75 -3.24
N ILE A 186 2.46 -31.03 -2.28
CA ILE A 186 2.00 -32.38 -1.98
C ILE A 186 0.72 -32.62 -2.75
N VAL A 187 0.67 -33.69 -3.55
CA VAL A 187 -0.37 -33.94 -4.57
C VAL A 187 -1.05 -35.31 -4.41
N GLY A 188 -0.77 -36.01 -3.33
CA GLY A 188 -1.37 -37.32 -3.04
C GLY A 188 -0.76 -37.99 -1.82
N TYR A 189 -1.28 -39.16 -1.48
CA TYR A 189 -0.79 -40.02 -0.41
C TYR A 189 -1.14 -41.49 -0.66
N ASP A 190 -0.47 -42.40 0.04
CA ASP A 190 -0.85 -43.80 0.16
C ASP A 190 -0.54 -44.33 1.57
N ALA A 191 -0.46 -45.64 1.75
CA ALA A 191 -0.27 -46.24 3.07
C ALA A 191 1.09 -45.90 3.73
N THR A 192 2.09 -45.44 2.97
CA THR A 192 3.47 -45.29 3.47
C THR A 192 4.00 -43.86 3.42
N GLY A 193 3.34 -42.96 2.69
CA GLY A 193 3.82 -41.59 2.56
C GLY A 193 2.97 -40.67 1.69
N PHE A 194 3.56 -39.53 1.36
CA PHE A 194 3.01 -38.47 0.52
C PHE A 194 3.67 -38.46 -0.87
N TRP A 195 2.90 -38.09 -1.90
CA TRP A 195 3.41 -37.86 -3.25
C TRP A 195 3.75 -36.38 -3.44
N ILE A 196 5.01 -36.10 -3.75
CA ILE A 196 5.56 -34.76 -3.89
C ILE A 196 5.71 -34.40 -5.35
N LEU A 197 5.15 -33.26 -5.77
CA LEU A 197 5.46 -32.60 -7.03
C LEU A 197 6.53 -31.52 -6.77
N ASN A 198 7.71 -31.73 -7.36
CA ASN A 198 8.86 -30.85 -7.16
C ASN A 198 9.10 -29.95 -8.38
N SER A 199 9.94 -28.93 -8.21
CA SER A 199 10.31 -27.92 -9.21
C SER A 199 11.72 -28.09 -9.78
N TRP A 200 12.26 -29.31 -9.81
CA TRP A 200 13.57 -29.64 -10.41
C TRP A 200 13.44 -30.34 -11.76
N GLY A 201 12.37 -30.03 -12.48
CA GLY A 201 12.11 -30.55 -13.82
C GLY A 201 11.58 -31.99 -13.85
N PRO A 202 11.15 -32.46 -15.03
CA PRO A 202 10.53 -33.77 -15.20
C PRO A 202 11.51 -34.95 -15.06
N SER A 203 12.82 -34.71 -15.13
CA SER A 203 13.85 -35.74 -14.93
C SER A 203 14.07 -36.10 -13.46
N TRP A 204 13.64 -35.25 -12.53
CA TRP A 204 13.75 -35.56 -11.11
C TRP A 204 12.67 -36.56 -10.68
N GLY A 205 13.07 -37.60 -9.95
CA GLY A 205 12.17 -38.68 -9.55
C GLY A 205 11.52 -39.37 -10.75
N ASN A 206 10.21 -39.59 -10.69
CA ASN A 206 9.41 -40.12 -11.79
C ASN A 206 8.55 -39.01 -12.40
N GLY A 207 9.04 -38.36 -13.45
CA GLY A 207 8.30 -37.30 -14.13
C GLY A 207 8.13 -36.02 -13.29
N GLY A 208 9.07 -35.74 -12.38
CA GLY A 208 8.99 -34.62 -11.43
C GLY A 208 8.33 -34.96 -10.08
N ILE A 209 7.99 -36.24 -9.87
CA ILE A 209 7.28 -36.71 -8.69
C ILE A 209 8.12 -37.73 -7.91
N ALA A 210 8.10 -37.65 -6.59
CA ALA A 210 8.66 -38.67 -5.72
C ALA A 210 7.81 -38.92 -4.48
N HIS A 211 7.99 -40.09 -3.87
CA HIS A 211 7.32 -40.50 -2.64
C HIS A 211 8.13 -40.09 -1.41
N TRP A 212 7.49 -39.40 -0.48
CA TRP A 212 8.07 -38.90 0.77
C TRP A 212 7.44 -39.63 1.96
N LEU A 213 8.25 -40.44 2.65
CA LEU A 213 7.78 -41.30 3.73
C LEU A 213 7.25 -40.49 4.92
N TYR A 214 6.24 -41.03 5.63
CA TYR A 214 5.68 -40.36 6.81
C TYR A 214 6.68 -40.11 7.94
N GLU A 215 7.65 -41.01 8.13
CA GLU A 215 8.70 -40.83 9.13
C GLU A 215 9.59 -39.62 8.79
N ASP A 216 9.92 -39.45 7.52
CA ASP A 216 10.73 -38.33 7.05
C ASP A 216 9.94 -37.02 7.05
N TRP A 217 8.66 -37.06 6.64
CA TRP A 217 7.72 -35.95 6.78
C TRP A 217 7.63 -35.44 8.22
N ALA A 218 7.39 -36.34 9.18
CA ALA A 218 7.27 -35.97 10.59
C ALA A 218 8.56 -35.37 11.15
N ALA A 219 9.73 -35.78 10.63
CA ALA A 219 11.03 -35.31 11.09
C ALA A 219 11.46 -33.98 10.46
N THR A 220 10.99 -33.66 9.26
CA THR A 220 11.57 -32.57 8.44
C THR A 220 10.59 -31.52 7.94
N LEU A 221 9.27 -31.74 8.07
CA LEU A 221 8.25 -30.74 7.72
C LEU A 221 8.52 -29.42 8.45
N MET A 222 8.44 -28.32 7.71
CA MET A 222 8.51 -26.97 8.26
C MET A 222 7.12 -26.36 8.33
N ASP A 223 6.49 -26.14 7.18
CA ASP A 223 5.21 -25.44 7.08
C ASP A 223 4.33 -26.04 5.97
N ALA A 224 3.01 -25.94 6.15
CA ALA A 224 2.04 -26.42 5.18
C ALA A 224 0.77 -25.58 5.16
N TRP A 225 0.26 -25.34 3.95
CA TRP A 225 -0.89 -24.49 3.68
C TRP A 225 -1.78 -25.09 2.59
N VAL A 226 -3.08 -24.90 2.74
CA VAL A 226 -4.05 -25.09 1.66
C VAL A 226 -4.55 -23.75 1.16
N LEU A 227 -4.92 -23.69 -0.11
CA LEU A 227 -5.40 -22.47 -0.74
C LEU A 227 -6.59 -22.71 -1.65
N GLN A 228 -7.43 -21.69 -1.73
CA GLN A 228 -8.55 -21.57 -2.63
C GLN A 228 -8.32 -20.36 -3.54
N LEU A 229 -8.38 -20.57 -4.85
CA LEU A 229 -8.30 -19.49 -5.82
C LEU A 229 -9.56 -18.63 -5.77
N GLY A 230 -9.38 -17.32 -5.95
CA GLY A 230 -10.49 -16.37 -6.05
C GLY A 230 -11.19 -16.54 -7.40
N VAL A 231 -12.52 -16.43 -7.40
CA VAL A 231 -13.30 -16.46 -8.65
C VAL A 231 -12.91 -15.28 -9.52
N ARG A 232 -12.59 -15.55 -10.79
CA ARG A 232 -12.33 -14.51 -11.77
C ARG A 232 -13.59 -13.65 -11.97
N ALA A 233 -13.54 -12.41 -11.50
CA ALA A 233 -14.67 -11.49 -11.54
C ALA A 233 -14.25 -10.09 -12.05
N PRO A 234 -13.85 -9.96 -13.34
CA PRO A 234 -13.35 -8.72 -13.93
C PRO A 234 -14.32 -7.54 -13.81
N THR A 235 -15.63 -7.82 -13.78
CA THR A 235 -16.69 -6.82 -13.63
C THR A 235 -17.05 -6.53 -12.17
N ALA A 236 -16.61 -7.34 -11.21
CA ALA A 236 -16.90 -7.14 -9.79
C ALA A 236 -16.00 -6.06 -9.15
N PHE A 237 -14.93 -5.64 -9.82
CA PHE A 237 -13.99 -4.63 -9.30
C PHE A 237 -14.64 -3.27 -9.00
N SER A 238 -15.73 -2.96 -9.71
CA SER A 238 -16.55 -1.76 -9.51
C SER A 238 -17.78 -2.03 -8.64
N ALA A 239 -18.04 -3.28 -8.26
CA ALA A 239 -19.22 -3.70 -7.52
C ALA A 239 -18.88 -3.83 -6.02
N MET A 240 -19.10 -2.74 -5.28
CA MET A 240 -19.17 -2.82 -3.82
C MET A 240 -20.61 -3.09 -3.41
N PRO A 241 -20.87 -4.05 -2.51
CA PRO A 241 -22.15 -4.10 -1.82
C PRO A 241 -22.37 -2.74 -1.15
N ARG A 242 -23.47 -2.04 -1.47
CA ARG A 242 -23.91 -0.92 -0.63
C ARG A 242 -24.11 -1.50 0.76
N GLY A 243 -23.38 -0.97 1.75
CA GLY A 243 -23.50 -1.44 3.13
C GLY A 243 -24.98 -1.50 3.51
N ALA A 244 -25.46 -2.66 3.95
CA ALA A 244 -26.76 -2.71 4.59
C ALA A 244 -26.69 -1.79 5.82
N PRO A 245 -27.72 -0.97 6.11
CA PRO A 245 -27.77 -0.22 7.35
C PRO A 245 -27.81 -1.22 8.51
N SER A 246 -26.65 -1.56 9.06
CA SER A 246 -26.54 -2.39 10.24
C SER A 246 -27.00 -1.55 11.44
N ALA A 247 -27.99 -2.06 12.16
CA ALA A 247 -28.48 -1.47 13.41
C ALA A 247 -27.49 -1.61 14.59
N ALA A 248 -26.23 -1.99 14.34
CA ALA A 248 -25.19 -2.12 15.35
C ALA A 248 -24.09 -1.07 15.14
N THR A 249 -23.92 -0.21 16.15
CA THR A 249 -22.97 0.91 16.29
C THR A 249 -21.50 0.48 16.41
N ILE A 250 -21.09 -0.59 15.72
CA ILE A 250 -19.69 -0.99 15.62
C ILE A 250 -19.18 -0.40 14.29
N PRO A 251 -18.22 0.54 14.31
CA PRO A 251 -17.56 0.96 13.09
C PRO A 251 -16.94 -0.29 12.45
N GLN A 252 -17.49 -0.74 11.32
CA GLN A 252 -16.81 -1.76 10.52
C GLN A 252 -15.47 -1.16 10.11
N ALA A 253 -14.37 -1.67 10.67
CA ALA A 253 -13.04 -1.40 10.15
C ALA A 253 -13.06 -1.80 8.68
N LYS A 254 -12.98 -0.81 7.79
CA LYS A 254 -12.98 -1.07 6.35
C LYS A 254 -11.75 -1.91 6.04
N ALA A 255 -11.94 -2.98 5.28
CA ALA A 255 -10.83 -3.79 4.82
C ALA A 255 -9.91 -2.90 3.99
N ALA A 256 -8.72 -2.62 4.50
CA ALA A 256 -7.73 -1.82 3.81
C ALA A 256 -7.37 -2.47 2.45
N PRO A 257 -7.01 -1.66 1.44
CA PRO A 257 -6.87 -2.14 0.08
C PRO A 257 -5.61 -2.99 -0.08
N ASN A 258 -5.52 -3.64 -1.23
CA ASN A 258 -4.33 -4.35 -1.64
C ASN A 258 -3.34 -3.37 -2.29
N ARG A 259 -2.02 -3.62 -2.16
CA ARG A 259 -1.00 -2.78 -2.81
C ARG A 259 -1.21 -2.68 -4.32
N SER A 260 -1.60 -3.80 -4.94
CA SER A 260 -1.90 -3.84 -6.37
C SER A 260 -2.98 -2.84 -6.78
N ASP A 261 -3.91 -2.48 -5.89
CA ASP A 261 -4.97 -1.51 -6.16
C ASP A 261 -4.38 -0.11 -6.34
N ILE A 262 -3.36 0.27 -5.56
CA ILE A 262 -2.81 1.63 -5.49
C ILE A 262 -1.46 1.84 -6.18
N VAL A 263 -0.75 0.76 -6.56
CA VAL A 263 0.58 0.86 -7.18
C VAL A 263 0.60 1.80 -8.40
N GLY A 264 1.71 2.55 -8.51
CA GLY A 264 1.91 3.65 -9.46
C GLY A 264 1.50 5.02 -8.93
N HIS A 265 0.70 5.10 -7.86
CA HIS A 265 0.16 6.36 -7.33
C HIS A 265 0.73 6.77 -5.97
N PHE A 266 1.81 6.16 -5.48
CA PHE A 266 2.34 6.50 -4.17
C PHE A 266 3.83 6.21 -3.99
N ILE A 267 4.43 6.91 -3.02
CA ILE A 267 5.54 6.41 -2.20
C ILE A 267 5.11 6.41 -0.73
N ASN A 268 5.68 5.50 0.05
CA ASN A 268 5.50 5.38 1.48
C ASN A 268 6.79 5.78 2.21
N ILE A 269 6.65 6.72 3.13
CA ILE A 269 7.73 7.32 3.91
C ILE A 269 7.39 7.13 5.37
N ASP A 270 8.30 6.50 6.11
CA ASP A 270 8.14 6.19 7.53
C ASP A 270 9.37 6.66 8.29
N ASP A 271 9.19 7.46 9.34
CA ASP A 271 10.26 8.17 10.06
C ASP A 271 11.28 8.85 9.12
N GLY A 272 10.80 9.42 8.00
CA GLY A 272 11.63 10.05 6.97
C GLY A 272 12.37 9.09 6.03
N ARG A 273 12.25 7.77 6.20
CA ARG A 273 12.92 6.74 5.38
C ARG A 273 12.02 6.23 4.25
N TYR A 274 12.66 5.78 3.17
CA TYR A 274 11.94 5.12 2.07
C TYR A 274 11.56 3.69 2.45
N VAL A 275 10.26 3.40 2.53
CA VAL A 275 9.78 2.06 2.92
C VAL A 275 9.95 1.07 1.75
N VAL A 276 10.80 0.05 1.90
CA VAL A 276 11.08 -0.94 0.83
C VAL A 276 10.40 -2.29 1.03
N ASN A 277 9.83 -2.55 2.21
CA ASN A 277 9.20 -3.82 2.58
C ASN A 277 7.81 -3.62 3.18
N GLY A 278 7.04 -4.69 3.29
CA GLY A 278 5.73 -4.67 3.93
C GLY A 278 4.57 -4.33 2.97
N ARG A 279 3.38 -4.12 3.56
CA ARG A 279 2.10 -4.08 2.82
C ARG A 279 2.08 -3.03 1.71
N TYR A 280 2.55 -1.82 2.00
CA TYR A 280 2.68 -0.73 1.03
C TYR A 280 4.13 -0.33 0.87
N ALA A 281 4.99 -1.31 0.56
CA ALA A 281 6.35 -1.04 0.12
C ALA A 281 6.34 -0.09 -1.09
N SER A 282 7.18 0.94 -1.04
CA SER A 282 7.34 1.92 -2.10
C SER A 282 7.89 1.28 -3.38
N PRO A 283 7.68 1.90 -4.55
CA PRO A 283 8.17 1.39 -5.83
C PRO A 283 9.70 1.25 -5.86
N THR A 284 10.24 0.24 -6.54
CA THR A 284 11.68 0.28 -6.88
C THR A 284 11.96 1.39 -7.91
N LEU A 285 13.23 1.70 -8.17
CA LEU A 285 13.59 2.69 -9.20
C LEU A 285 13.04 2.29 -10.58
N LEU A 286 13.08 1.00 -10.93
CA LEU A 286 12.52 0.49 -12.18
C LEU A 286 10.99 0.58 -12.21
N GLU A 287 10.31 0.30 -11.09
CA GLU A 287 8.85 0.45 -11.01
C GLU A 287 8.43 1.93 -11.10
N MET A 288 9.24 2.84 -10.56
CA MET A 288 9.02 4.27 -10.75
C MET A 288 9.19 4.69 -12.21
N GLN A 289 10.12 4.08 -12.95
CA GLN A 289 10.26 4.33 -14.39
C GLN A 289 9.02 3.87 -15.17
N GLU A 290 8.35 2.78 -14.78
CA GLU A 290 7.07 2.38 -15.38
C GLU A 290 5.96 3.41 -15.11
N THR A 291 5.97 4.01 -13.92
CA THR A 291 5.06 5.14 -13.59
C THR A 291 5.35 6.35 -14.47
N VAL A 292 6.62 6.75 -14.60
CA VAL A 292 7.06 7.83 -15.50
C VAL A 292 6.67 7.55 -16.94
N LYS A 293 6.92 6.34 -17.44
CA LYS A 293 6.58 5.92 -18.80
C LYS A 293 5.09 6.10 -19.05
N ARG A 294 4.23 5.61 -18.16
CA ARG A 294 2.78 5.80 -18.26
C ARG A 294 2.38 7.28 -18.23
N LEU A 295 2.97 8.05 -17.33
CA LEU A 295 2.65 9.45 -17.13
C LEU A 295 3.04 10.33 -18.34
N THR A 296 4.09 9.94 -19.07
CA THR A 296 4.67 10.69 -20.19
C THR A 296 4.30 10.13 -21.57
N ASP A 297 3.50 9.06 -21.60
CA ASP A 297 2.96 8.46 -22.82
C ASP A 297 1.67 9.19 -23.26
N PRO A 298 1.64 9.83 -24.43
CA PRO A 298 0.44 10.49 -24.93
C PRO A 298 -0.72 9.53 -25.22
N THR A 299 -0.45 8.22 -25.36
CA THR A 299 -1.47 7.19 -25.62
C THR A 299 -2.02 6.55 -24.33
N ALA A 300 -1.45 6.87 -23.16
CA ALA A 300 -1.98 6.45 -21.88
C ALA A 300 -3.37 7.06 -21.62
N ASN A 301 -4.00 6.67 -20.51
CA ASN A 301 -5.30 7.22 -20.09
C ASN A 301 -6.37 7.16 -21.20
N GLN A 302 -6.55 5.97 -21.80
CA GLN A 302 -7.50 5.75 -22.91
C GLN A 302 -7.23 6.67 -24.14
N GLY A 303 -5.95 6.98 -24.40
CA GLY A 303 -5.54 7.82 -25.52
C GLY A 303 -5.52 9.33 -25.23
N ALA A 304 -5.90 9.77 -24.04
CA ALA A 304 -5.86 11.18 -23.66
C ALA A 304 -4.50 11.63 -23.09
N GLY A 305 -3.72 10.68 -22.56
CA GLY A 305 -2.55 10.96 -21.73
C GLY A 305 -2.88 11.75 -20.46
N TYR A 306 -1.85 12.34 -19.84
CA TYR A 306 -1.98 13.19 -18.65
C TYR A 306 -1.30 14.54 -18.88
N ASP A 307 -2.03 15.63 -18.72
CA ASP A 307 -1.50 16.99 -18.86
C ASP A 307 -0.98 17.57 -17.54
N HIS A 308 -1.39 16.95 -16.43
CA HIS A 308 -1.10 17.41 -15.07
C HIS A 308 -0.68 16.24 -14.18
N LEU A 309 0.32 16.47 -13.33
CA LEU A 309 0.72 15.61 -12.22
C LEU A 309 0.47 16.38 -10.91
N VAL A 310 -0.30 15.78 -10.02
CA VAL A 310 -0.50 16.23 -8.64
C VAL A 310 0.38 15.40 -7.72
N ILE A 311 1.26 16.06 -6.97
CA ILE A 311 1.88 15.48 -5.76
C ILE A 311 0.97 15.82 -4.58
N TYR A 312 0.35 14.80 -3.99
CA TYR A 312 -0.60 14.92 -2.89
C TYR A 312 0.05 14.55 -1.56
N CYS A 313 -0.10 15.39 -0.54
CA CYS A 313 0.30 15.10 0.84
C CYS A 313 -0.91 15.22 1.76
N HIS A 314 -1.31 14.11 2.38
CA HIS A 314 -2.44 14.06 3.30
C HIS A 314 -2.15 14.70 4.66
N GLY A 315 -3.20 14.90 5.47
CA GLY A 315 -3.10 15.40 6.85
C GLY A 315 -2.61 14.36 7.85
N GLY A 316 -2.14 14.80 9.02
CA GLY A 316 -1.47 13.95 10.02
C GLY A 316 -2.38 13.01 10.81
N LEU A 317 -3.71 13.10 10.70
CA LEU A 317 -4.63 12.18 11.37
C LEU A 317 -4.97 10.92 10.55
N ASN A 318 -4.43 10.79 9.34
CA ASN A 318 -4.72 9.63 8.49
C ASN A 318 -3.75 8.50 8.84
N SER A 319 -4.29 7.31 9.12
CA SER A 319 -3.47 6.11 9.18
C SER A 319 -2.95 5.73 7.79
N LEU A 320 -1.96 4.83 7.75
CA LEU A 320 -1.43 4.29 6.50
C LEU A 320 -2.54 3.63 5.66
N ASP A 321 -3.47 2.95 6.33
CA ASP A 321 -4.60 2.28 5.68
C ASP A 321 -5.67 3.26 5.20
N ASP A 322 -5.90 4.38 5.89
CA ASP A 322 -6.82 5.43 5.44
C ASP A 322 -6.33 6.07 4.14
N GLU A 323 -5.03 6.42 4.08
CA GLU A 323 -4.46 7.00 2.86
C GLU A 323 -4.44 5.99 1.71
N ALA A 324 -4.16 4.71 1.99
CA ALA A 324 -4.25 3.66 0.99
C ALA A 324 -5.68 3.54 0.44
N ASN A 325 -6.69 3.55 1.32
CA ASN A 325 -8.10 3.54 0.93
C ASN A 325 -8.46 4.78 0.08
N ARG A 326 -7.91 5.96 0.38
CA ARG A 326 -8.08 7.18 -0.43
C ARG A 326 -7.56 7.00 -1.85
N ILE A 327 -6.33 6.56 -2.00
CA ILE A 327 -5.72 6.33 -3.31
C ILE A 327 -6.53 5.30 -4.09
N ALA A 328 -6.92 4.19 -3.45
CA ALA A 328 -7.71 3.13 -4.08
C ALA A 328 -9.08 3.64 -4.55
N THR A 329 -9.74 4.43 -3.72
CA THR A 329 -11.06 5.02 -4.01
C THR A 329 -10.96 6.01 -5.17
N TRP A 330 -10.06 6.98 -5.11
CA TRP A 330 -9.89 7.97 -6.17
C TRP A 330 -9.50 7.35 -7.51
N LYS A 331 -8.67 6.30 -7.49
CA LYS A 331 -8.29 5.54 -8.69
C LYS A 331 -9.44 4.69 -9.23
N ARG A 332 -10.23 4.05 -8.36
CA ARG A 332 -11.39 3.23 -8.77
C ARG A 332 -12.47 4.07 -9.46
N HIS A 333 -12.73 5.27 -8.95
CA HIS A 333 -13.70 6.22 -9.51
C HIS A 333 -13.13 7.12 -10.61
N ASP A 334 -11.84 6.93 -10.94
CA ASP A 334 -11.11 7.72 -11.94
C ASP A 334 -11.25 9.23 -11.74
N VAL A 335 -11.28 9.67 -10.48
CA VAL A 335 -11.60 11.06 -10.07
C VAL A 335 -10.71 12.05 -10.80
N PHE A 336 -9.39 11.80 -10.80
CA PHE A 336 -8.39 12.63 -11.44
C PHE A 336 -8.20 12.30 -12.93
N GLY A 337 -8.09 11.02 -13.27
CA GLY A 337 -7.69 10.57 -14.61
C GLY A 337 -8.72 10.95 -15.68
N ARG A 338 -10.01 10.93 -15.37
CA ARG A 338 -11.08 11.35 -16.30
C ARG A 338 -11.02 12.82 -16.69
N ASN A 339 -10.24 13.62 -15.98
CA ASN A 339 -9.98 15.04 -16.25
C ASN A 339 -8.52 15.31 -16.69
N GLY A 340 -7.77 14.27 -17.08
CA GLY A 340 -6.39 14.41 -17.58
C GLY A 340 -5.35 14.72 -16.49
N VAL A 341 -5.70 14.50 -15.22
CA VAL A 341 -4.81 14.71 -14.07
C VAL A 341 -4.35 13.36 -13.53
N TYR A 342 -3.07 13.23 -13.23
CA TYR A 342 -2.51 12.09 -12.52
C TYR A 342 -2.25 12.46 -11.07
N ASN A 343 -2.76 11.69 -10.10
CA ASN A 343 -2.49 11.89 -8.68
C ASN A 343 -1.40 10.92 -8.20
N PHE A 344 -0.41 11.45 -7.48
CA PHE A 344 0.68 10.71 -6.88
C PHE A 344 0.86 11.15 -5.43
N HIS A 345 0.79 10.20 -4.50
CA HIS A 345 0.64 10.47 -3.08
C HIS A 345 1.94 10.23 -2.31
N LEU A 346 2.23 11.12 -1.37
CA LEU A 346 3.20 10.87 -0.30
C LEU A 346 2.43 10.33 0.90
N MET A 347 2.52 9.02 1.13
CA MET A 347 2.02 8.40 2.35
C MET A 347 3.07 8.63 3.43
N TRP A 348 2.72 9.36 4.50
CA TRP A 348 3.68 9.83 5.50
C TRP A 348 3.02 9.99 6.87
N GLY A 349 3.82 10.03 7.94
CA GLY A 349 3.33 10.46 9.26
C GLY A 349 2.19 9.62 9.85
N SER A 350 2.07 8.36 9.43
CA SER A 350 0.93 7.48 9.75
C SER A 350 0.79 7.11 11.23
N GLY A 351 1.83 7.37 12.05
CA GLY A 351 1.85 7.09 13.48
C GLY A 351 1.39 8.25 14.38
N PHE A 352 1.16 9.46 13.86
CA PHE A 352 0.83 10.62 14.69
C PHE A 352 -0.44 10.39 15.53
N PHE A 353 -1.48 9.78 14.93
CA PHE A 353 -2.73 9.51 15.62
C PHE A 353 -2.52 8.60 16.84
N ASP A 354 -1.82 7.49 16.65
CA ASP A 354 -1.55 6.53 17.73
C ASP A 354 -0.64 7.13 18.80
N GLU A 355 0.38 7.92 18.43
CA GLU A 355 1.26 8.56 19.40
C GLU A 355 0.55 9.65 20.21
N ALA A 356 -0.26 10.49 19.56
CA ALA A 356 -0.96 11.60 20.21
C ALA A 356 -2.13 11.11 21.08
N PHE A 357 -2.85 10.07 20.64
CA PHE A 357 -4.15 9.71 21.19
C PHE A 357 -4.25 8.27 21.72
N GLY A 358 -3.34 7.36 21.38
CA GLY A 358 -3.43 5.94 21.74
C GLY A 358 -3.49 5.70 23.25
N ALA A 359 -2.64 6.34 24.03
CA ALA A 359 -2.64 6.23 25.49
C ALA A 359 -3.86 6.89 26.15
N LEU A 360 -4.43 7.93 25.52
CA LEU A 360 -5.64 8.61 26.01
C LEU A 360 -6.88 7.72 25.80
N SER A 361 -6.95 7.01 24.66
CA SER A 361 -8.01 6.05 24.33
C SER A 361 -8.14 4.92 25.35
N GLN A 362 -7.01 4.38 25.83
CA GLN A 362 -6.99 3.29 26.81
C GLN A 362 -7.36 3.74 28.23
N SER A 363 -7.32 5.05 28.51
CA SER A 363 -7.37 5.58 29.87
C SER A 363 -8.78 5.87 30.40
N GLN A 364 -9.83 5.93 29.57
CA GLN A 364 -11.18 6.27 30.05
C GLN A 364 -12.33 5.60 29.29
N SER A 365 -12.98 4.65 29.95
CA SER A 365 -14.37 4.28 29.73
C SER A 365 -15.26 5.11 30.67
N GLY A 366 -15.62 6.34 30.28
CA GLY A 366 -16.49 7.19 31.12
C GLY A 366 -16.82 8.55 30.51
N ARG A 367 -18.11 8.83 30.32
CA ARG A 367 -18.67 10.06 29.74
C ARG A 367 -18.39 11.31 30.59
N ALA A 368 -17.97 12.43 29.98
CA ALA A 368 -18.22 13.80 30.45
C ALA A 368 -18.05 14.85 29.33
N ALA A 369 -18.82 15.94 29.40
CA ALA A 369 -18.98 16.99 28.39
C ALA A 369 -17.72 17.87 28.15
N GLY A 370 -17.67 18.51 26.97
CA GLY A 370 -16.50 19.07 26.27
C GLY A 370 -15.62 20.15 26.92
N TRP A 371 -15.81 20.52 28.18
CA TRP A 371 -14.94 21.48 28.88
C TRP A 371 -13.79 20.80 29.64
N ILE A 372 -14.04 19.62 30.22
CA ILE A 372 -13.03 18.83 30.94
C ILE A 372 -12.11 18.10 29.94
N THR A 373 -12.64 17.71 28.77
CA THR A 373 -11.85 17.06 27.71
C THR A 373 -10.89 18.05 27.04
N ASP A 374 -11.36 19.26 26.70
CA ASP A 374 -10.50 20.32 26.16
C ASP A 374 -9.36 20.67 27.12
N PHE A 375 -9.63 20.74 28.42
CA PHE A 375 -8.60 20.95 29.44
C PHE A 375 -7.55 19.82 29.45
N LEU A 376 -7.94 18.56 29.25
CA LEU A 376 -7.01 17.42 29.16
C LEU A 376 -6.10 17.49 27.92
N PHE A 377 -6.59 18.03 26.82
CA PHE A 377 -5.81 18.20 25.60
C PHE A 377 -4.92 19.44 25.63
N GLU A 378 -5.41 20.53 26.24
CA GLU A 378 -4.70 21.80 26.35
C GLU A 378 -3.78 21.87 27.59
N THR A 379 -3.85 20.91 28.50
CA THR A 379 -3.01 20.83 29.72
C THR A 379 -2.59 19.39 30.05
N GLY A 380 -1.65 19.20 30.98
CA GLY A 380 -1.32 17.87 31.51
C GLY A 380 -0.82 16.86 30.46
N LEU A 381 -1.27 15.59 30.59
CA LEU A 381 -0.77 14.45 29.82
C LEU A 381 -1.13 14.52 28.32
N GLY A 382 -2.35 14.96 27.98
CA GLY A 382 -2.78 15.05 26.58
C GLY A 382 -2.00 16.11 25.80
N LYS A 383 -1.67 17.23 26.43
CA LYS A 383 -0.74 18.22 25.85
C LYS A 383 0.68 17.66 25.69
N ALA A 384 1.20 16.96 26.69
CA ALA A 384 2.57 16.42 26.65
C ALA A 384 2.73 15.39 25.53
N LEU A 385 1.81 14.43 25.43
CA LEU A 385 1.81 13.40 24.38
C LEU A 385 1.57 14.00 23.00
N GLY A 386 0.52 14.82 22.84
CA GLY A 386 0.18 15.40 21.55
C GLY A 386 1.21 16.41 21.03
N SER A 387 1.82 17.23 21.90
CA SER A 387 2.93 18.10 21.48
C SER A 387 4.19 17.31 21.12
N ARG A 388 4.45 16.16 21.76
CA ARG A 388 5.54 15.26 21.37
C ARG A 388 5.27 14.64 20.01
N ALA A 389 4.09 14.05 19.82
CA ALA A 389 3.67 13.50 18.54
C ALA A 389 3.72 14.55 17.42
N TRP A 390 3.29 15.78 17.70
CA TRP A 390 3.34 16.87 16.73
C TRP A 390 4.77 17.27 16.37
N ARG A 391 5.68 17.32 17.36
CA ARG A 391 7.11 17.56 17.11
C ARG A 391 7.73 16.43 16.30
N ASN A 392 7.44 15.18 16.62
CA ASN A 392 7.93 14.01 15.88
C ASN A 392 7.44 14.06 14.43
N MET A 393 6.14 14.27 14.21
CA MET A 393 5.57 14.41 12.86
C MET A 393 6.23 15.54 12.04
N LYS A 394 6.53 16.69 12.67
CA LYS A 394 7.31 17.76 12.02
C LYS A 394 8.75 17.33 11.71
N GLN A 395 9.38 16.57 12.61
CA GLN A 395 10.72 16.01 12.39
C GLN A 395 10.72 14.97 11.26
N ASP A 396 9.69 14.14 11.14
CA ASP A 396 9.55 13.17 10.06
C ASP A 396 9.42 13.87 8.70
N ALA A 397 8.69 14.99 8.65
CA ALA A 397 8.60 15.82 7.44
C ALA A 397 9.97 16.40 7.04
N VAL A 398 10.80 16.81 8.00
CA VAL A 398 12.17 17.26 7.75
C VAL A 398 13.05 16.09 7.31
N ALA A 399 12.99 14.99 8.04
CA ALA A 399 13.74 13.75 7.77
C ALA A 399 13.37 13.15 6.42
N ALA A 400 12.16 13.33 5.91
CA ALA A 400 11.80 12.88 4.56
C ALA A 400 12.67 13.54 3.46
N PHE A 401 13.29 14.68 3.74
CA PHE A 401 14.13 15.43 2.81
C PHE A 401 15.51 15.78 3.38
N ASP A 402 16.02 15.04 4.37
CA ASP A 402 17.39 15.27 4.87
C ASP A 402 18.41 15.05 3.75
N ARG A 403 19.51 15.79 3.82
CA ARG A 403 20.61 15.69 2.85
C ARG A 403 21.55 14.52 3.18
N ASN A 404 21.51 14.03 4.41
CA ASN A 404 22.49 13.10 4.96
C ASN A 404 21.84 11.79 5.41
N GLY A 405 22.28 10.68 4.82
CA GLY A 405 21.93 9.33 5.27
C GLY A 405 20.64 8.77 4.66
N GLU A 406 20.08 7.76 5.34
CA GLU A 406 18.94 6.97 4.88
C GLU A 406 17.58 7.65 5.14
N TYR A 407 17.59 8.74 5.90
CA TYR A 407 16.44 9.58 6.21
C TYR A 407 16.29 10.62 5.09
N ASN A 408 15.88 10.19 3.90
CA ASN A 408 15.67 11.08 2.76
C ASN A 408 14.60 10.51 1.81
N GLY A 409 13.66 9.74 2.35
CA GLY A 409 12.72 8.93 1.57
C GLY A 409 11.85 9.72 0.61
N GLY A 410 11.50 10.97 0.95
CA GLY A 410 10.81 11.91 0.08
C GLY A 410 11.66 12.31 -1.12
N THR A 411 12.91 12.74 -0.91
CA THR A 411 13.84 13.05 -2.01
C THR A 411 14.12 11.81 -2.84
N PHE A 412 14.53 10.71 -2.21
CA PHE A 412 14.89 9.46 -2.87
C PHE A 412 13.74 8.91 -3.73
N GLY A 413 12.52 8.89 -3.19
CA GLY A 413 11.35 8.36 -3.88
C GLY A 413 10.85 9.25 -5.03
N LEU A 414 10.82 10.57 -4.83
CA LEU A 414 10.30 11.50 -5.85
C LEU A 414 11.32 11.87 -6.94
N LYS A 415 12.63 11.78 -6.67
CA LYS A 415 13.69 12.13 -7.64
C LYS A 415 13.54 11.43 -8.99
N PRO A 416 13.43 10.09 -9.08
CA PRO A 416 13.21 9.42 -10.36
C PRO A 416 11.91 9.86 -11.06
N LEU A 417 10.83 10.09 -10.31
CA LEU A 417 9.55 10.55 -10.87
C LEU A 417 9.69 11.94 -11.52
N LEU A 418 10.18 12.92 -10.76
CA LEU A 418 10.28 14.31 -11.22
C LEU A 418 11.34 14.46 -12.33
N GLN A 419 12.48 13.79 -12.21
CA GLN A 419 13.48 13.78 -13.29
C GLN A 419 12.93 13.16 -14.57
N GLY A 420 12.18 12.06 -14.44
CA GLY A 420 11.53 11.39 -15.56
C GLY A 420 10.52 12.28 -16.28
N VAL A 421 9.67 12.99 -15.52
CA VAL A 421 8.70 13.95 -16.05
C VAL A 421 9.39 15.11 -16.78
N VAL A 422 10.43 15.70 -16.19
CA VAL A 422 11.10 16.86 -16.78
C VAL A 422 11.91 16.51 -18.03
N LYS A 423 12.49 15.30 -18.08
CA LYS A 423 13.23 14.79 -19.25
C LYS A 423 12.32 14.29 -20.38
N ALA A 424 11.01 14.23 -20.16
CA ALA A 424 10.06 13.69 -21.13
C ALA A 424 9.99 14.56 -22.40
N LYS A 425 10.21 13.93 -23.56
CA LYS A 425 10.19 14.62 -24.87
C LYS A 425 8.81 14.66 -25.54
N LYS A 426 7.95 13.68 -25.26
CA LYS A 426 6.66 13.51 -25.94
C LYS A 426 5.54 14.30 -25.25
N LYS A 427 5.33 14.02 -23.96
CA LYS A 427 4.33 14.68 -23.12
C LYS A 427 4.94 14.94 -21.76
N ARG A 428 4.88 16.19 -21.32
CA ARG A 428 5.46 16.67 -20.06
C ARG A 428 4.34 17.27 -19.21
N PRO A 429 3.76 16.49 -18.28
CA PRO A 429 2.72 17.00 -17.39
C PRO A 429 3.23 18.17 -16.54
N LYS A 430 2.36 19.12 -16.28
CA LYS A 430 2.59 20.22 -15.33
C LYS A 430 2.54 19.68 -13.90
N VAL A 431 3.49 20.08 -13.05
CA VAL A 431 3.58 19.59 -11.67
C VAL A 431 2.85 20.53 -10.72
N HIS A 432 1.87 20.01 -9.99
CA HIS A 432 1.07 20.71 -9.01
C HIS A 432 1.26 20.08 -7.64
N LEU A 433 1.25 20.89 -6.58
CA LEU A 433 1.35 20.40 -5.21
C LEU A 433 0.02 20.60 -4.49
N VAL A 434 -0.50 19.56 -3.85
CA VAL A 434 -1.75 19.61 -3.10
C VAL A 434 -1.51 19.04 -1.71
N GLY A 435 -1.70 19.85 -0.67
CA GLY A 435 -1.47 19.45 0.72
C GLY A 435 -2.69 19.69 1.59
N HIS A 436 -3.06 18.71 2.41
CA HIS A 436 -4.09 18.88 3.44
C HIS A 436 -3.45 18.95 4.82
N SER A 437 -3.88 19.91 5.65
CA SER A 437 -3.48 20.01 7.05
C SER A 437 -1.95 19.93 7.22
N ALA A 438 -1.44 18.94 7.95
CA ALA A 438 0.00 18.73 8.15
C ALA A 438 0.76 18.45 6.85
N GLY A 439 0.11 18.03 5.76
CA GLY A 439 0.71 17.88 4.44
C GLY A 439 1.32 19.19 3.90
N SER A 440 0.88 20.34 4.42
CA SER A 440 1.52 21.64 4.14
C SER A 440 2.91 21.78 4.78
N ILE A 441 3.29 20.92 5.72
CA ILE A 441 4.63 20.92 6.31
C ILE A 441 5.55 20.10 5.40
N VAL A 442 5.13 18.91 4.99
CA VAL A 442 5.87 18.05 4.03
C VAL A 442 6.11 18.77 2.71
N LEU A 443 5.09 19.41 2.14
CA LEU A 443 5.27 20.17 0.91
C LEU A 443 6.21 21.38 1.09
N GLY A 444 6.19 22.04 2.25
CA GLY A 444 7.15 23.11 2.52
C GLY A 444 8.60 22.60 2.61
N GLU A 445 8.81 21.43 3.19
CA GLU A 445 10.13 20.78 3.23
C GLU A 445 10.58 20.28 1.84
N LEU A 446 9.67 19.73 1.03
CA LEU A 446 9.92 19.42 -0.38
C LEU A 446 10.41 20.67 -1.13
N LEU A 447 9.66 21.77 -1.03
CA LEU A 447 9.93 23.02 -1.76
C LEU A 447 11.30 23.62 -1.40
N ALA A 448 11.71 23.51 -0.15
CA ALA A 448 13.01 24.01 0.30
C ALA A 448 14.20 23.13 -0.10
N ASN A 449 13.93 21.91 -0.55
CA ASN A 449 14.93 20.91 -0.92
C ASN A 449 14.88 20.54 -2.40
N LEU A 450 14.23 21.37 -3.24
CA LEU A 450 14.13 21.14 -4.68
C LEU A 450 15.48 21.00 -5.39
N ASP A 451 16.56 21.59 -4.84
CA ASP A 451 17.92 21.46 -5.37
C ASP A 451 18.45 20.03 -5.30
N GLN A 452 18.03 19.23 -4.32
CA GLN A 452 18.44 17.82 -4.18
C GLN A 452 17.94 16.92 -5.34
N PHE A 453 16.93 17.38 -6.08
CA PHE A 453 16.37 16.65 -7.21
C PHE A 453 17.24 16.76 -8.46
N GLU A 454 18.21 17.68 -8.50
CA GLU A 454 19.14 17.92 -9.62
C GLU A 454 18.40 18.20 -10.94
N ILE A 455 17.38 19.06 -10.87
CA ILE A 455 16.55 19.45 -12.02
C ILE A 455 16.69 20.96 -12.23
N GLN A 456 17.08 21.40 -13.42
CA GLN A 456 17.25 22.84 -13.69
C GLN A 456 15.95 23.53 -14.16
N ASP A 457 15.10 22.80 -14.89
CA ASP A 457 13.91 23.36 -15.54
C ASP A 457 12.58 22.96 -14.86
N LEU A 458 12.58 22.65 -13.56
CA LEU A 458 11.34 22.33 -12.86
C LEU A 458 10.56 23.61 -12.57
N GLU A 459 9.34 23.70 -13.11
CA GLU A 459 8.38 24.74 -12.79
C GLU A 459 7.23 24.12 -11.99
N ILE A 460 6.90 24.71 -10.85
CA ILE A 460 5.71 24.35 -10.08
C ILE A 460 4.54 25.12 -10.67
N ALA A 461 3.55 24.41 -11.19
CA ALA A 461 2.44 25.04 -11.89
C ALA A 461 1.48 25.75 -10.93
N SER A 462 1.07 25.07 -9.85
CA SER A 462 0.30 25.67 -8.76
C SER A 462 0.51 24.91 -7.44
N ILE A 463 0.22 25.57 -6.32
CA ILE A 463 0.24 24.99 -4.98
C ILE A 463 -1.14 25.17 -4.35
N HIS A 464 -1.71 24.11 -3.80
CA HIS A 464 -3.03 24.10 -3.16
C HIS A 464 -2.93 23.57 -1.74
N LEU A 465 -3.28 24.37 -0.74
CA LEU A 465 -3.18 24.02 0.67
C LEU A 465 -4.56 24.08 1.33
N MET A 466 -5.08 22.93 1.71
CA MET A 466 -6.35 22.79 2.41
C MET A 466 -6.11 22.78 3.92
N ALA A 467 -6.70 23.73 4.64
CA ALA A 467 -6.55 23.93 6.08
C ALA A 467 -5.10 23.75 6.59
N PRO A 468 -4.08 24.41 6.00
CA PRO A 468 -2.68 24.13 6.29
C PRO A 468 -2.35 24.28 7.78
N ALA A 469 -1.75 23.25 8.35
CA ALA A 469 -1.39 23.21 9.77
C ALA A 469 0.02 23.75 10.06
N CYS A 470 0.74 24.22 9.04
CA CYS A 470 2.01 24.91 9.24
C CYS A 470 1.82 26.28 9.91
N THR A 471 2.81 26.71 10.68
CA THR A 471 2.82 28.04 11.28
C THR A 471 2.94 29.13 10.20
N THR A 472 2.50 30.35 10.50
CA THR A 472 2.71 31.48 9.57
C THR A 472 4.20 31.74 9.31
N ASP A 473 5.06 31.59 10.33
CA ASP A 473 6.53 31.67 10.17
C ASP A 473 7.07 30.57 9.24
N PHE A 474 6.53 29.35 9.33
CA PHE A 474 6.90 28.28 8.41
C PHE A 474 6.42 28.60 6.99
N PHE A 475 5.20 29.13 6.86
CA PHE A 475 4.66 29.56 5.57
C PHE A 475 5.55 30.61 4.92
N GLU A 476 5.92 31.64 5.68
CA GLU A 476 6.83 32.71 5.24
C GLU A 476 8.15 32.12 4.74
N ARG A 477 8.81 31.27 5.54
CA ARG A 477 10.11 30.70 5.17
C ARG A 477 10.06 29.77 3.94
N ARG A 478 8.99 28.99 3.77
CA ARG A 478 8.95 27.89 2.78
C ARG A 478 8.15 28.21 1.53
N TYR A 479 7.12 29.05 1.62
CA TYR A 479 6.21 29.35 0.53
C TYR A 479 6.34 30.78 0.00
N GLU A 480 6.68 31.76 0.84
CA GLU A 480 6.83 33.15 0.39
C GLU A 480 7.87 33.36 -0.73
N PRO A 481 9.00 32.63 -0.80
CA PRO A 481 9.94 32.76 -1.92
C PRO A 481 9.27 32.62 -3.30
N PHE A 482 8.28 31.72 -3.40
CA PHE A 482 7.50 31.52 -4.63
C PHE A 482 6.52 32.67 -4.91
N LEU A 483 5.96 33.29 -3.87
CA LEU A 483 5.09 34.46 -3.99
C LEU A 483 5.85 35.72 -4.42
N GLN A 484 7.12 35.83 -4.04
CA GLN A 484 7.98 36.95 -4.43
C GLN A 484 8.67 36.73 -5.78
N ARG A 485 8.50 35.54 -6.40
CA ARG A 485 9.27 35.07 -7.57
C ARG A 485 10.78 35.23 -7.37
N LYS A 486 11.25 35.03 -6.14
CA LYS A 486 12.66 35.09 -5.77
C LYS A 486 13.17 33.67 -5.56
N GLY A 487 14.35 33.38 -6.11
CA GLY A 487 14.99 32.07 -6.01
C GLY A 487 15.11 31.36 -7.35
N ALA A 488 15.71 30.16 -7.33
CA ALA A 488 15.96 29.36 -8.53
C ALA A 488 14.69 28.74 -9.14
N TRP A 489 13.62 28.60 -8.35
CA TRP A 489 12.40 27.88 -8.72
C TRP A 489 11.25 28.82 -9.02
N LYS A 490 10.45 28.48 -10.04
CA LYS A 490 9.35 29.31 -10.53
C LYS A 490 7.99 28.72 -10.15
N LEU A 491 7.06 29.60 -9.81
CA LEU A 491 5.63 29.32 -9.69
C LEU A 491 4.91 29.93 -10.90
N ALA A 492 4.23 29.09 -11.69
CA ALA A 492 3.57 29.53 -12.91
C ALA A 492 2.27 30.31 -12.64
N ASP A 493 1.46 29.80 -11.72
CA ASP A 493 0.17 30.38 -11.33
C ASP A 493 0.24 30.93 -9.89
N LYS A 494 -0.51 30.34 -8.94
CA LYS A 494 -0.66 30.84 -7.57
C LYS A 494 -0.48 29.76 -6.51
N ILE A 495 -0.37 30.24 -5.28
CA ILE A 495 -0.63 29.47 -4.07
C ILE A 495 -2.09 29.73 -3.67
N TYR A 496 -2.88 28.68 -3.58
CA TYR A 496 -4.28 28.70 -3.17
C TYR A 496 -4.42 28.11 -1.76
N LEU A 497 -4.96 28.88 -0.83
CA LEU A 497 -5.28 28.44 0.52
C LEU A 497 -6.78 28.27 0.66
N TYR A 498 -7.22 27.14 1.19
CA TYR A 498 -8.59 26.89 1.55
C TYR A 498 -8.68 26.86 3.07
N GLN A 499 -9.23 27.93 3.66
CA GLN A 499 -9.37 28.08 5.11
C GLN A 499 -10.80 27.77 5.53
N MET A 500 -10.97 27.19 6.71
CA MET A 500 -12.28 27.12 7.32
C MET A 500 -12.57 28.43 8.05
N ARG A 501 -13.84 28.85 8.05
CA ARG A 501 -14.27 30.04 8.78
C ARG A 501 -14.05 29.84 10.27
N ASP A 502 -13.61 30.87 10.98
CA ASP A 502 -13.26 30.77 12.41
C ASP A 502 -14.45 30.28 13.26
N SER A 503 -15.67 30.68 12.91
CA SER A 503 -16.90 30.20 13.57
C SER A 503 -17.16 28.71 13.38
N LEU A 504 -16.70 28.11 12.27
CA LEU A 504 -16.78 26.67 12.04
C LEU A 504 -15.61 25.94 12.72
N GLU A 505 -14.40 26.52 12.70
CA GLU A 505 -13.25 26.00 13.46
C GLU A 505 -13.54 25.88 14.96
N LEU A 506 -14.29 26.83 15.52
CA LEU A 506 -14.74 26.81 16.92
C LEU A 506 -15.88 25.82 17.20
N ALA A 507 -16.63 25.42 16.17
CA ALA A 507 -17.78 24.51 16.28
C ALA A 507 -17.47 23.07 15.82
N ASP A 508 -16.31 22.87 15.20
CA ASP A 508 -15.80 21.58 14.76
C ASP A 508 -15.41 20.71 15.98
N THR A 509 -15.07 19.44 15.76
CA THR A 509 -14.63 18.55 16.83
C THR A 509 -13.61 17.56 16.30
N VAL A 510 -12.49 17.40 16.99
CA VAL A 510 -11.59 16.27 16.75
C VAL A 510 -12.19 15.06 17.46
N ALA A 511 -12.93 14.24 16.71
CA ALA A 511 -13.50 13.00 17.19
C ALA A 511 -12.93 11.83 16.39
N ALA A 512 -12.30 10.88 17.08
CA ALA A 512 -12.02 9.56 16.54
C ALA A 512 -12.66 8.50 17.43
N ALA A 513 -13.00 7.36 16.84
CA ALA A 513 -13.70 6.29 17.53
C ALA A 513 -12.97 5.91 18.84
N GLY A 514 -13.63 6.13 19.99
CA GLY A 514 -13.10 5.78 21.31
C GLY A 514 -12.30 6.88 22.04
N LEU A 515 -12.10 8.07 21.46
CA LEU A 515 -11.43 9.18 22.14
C LEU A 515 -12.39 10.16 22.83
N PRO A 516 -11.99 10.81 23.94
CA PRO A 516 -12.63 12.03 24.37
C PRO A 516 -12.49 13.07 23.24
N GLY A 517 -13.60 13.62 22.75
CA GLY A 517 -13.57 14.61 21.68
C GLY A 517 -12.99 15.95 22.17
N TYR A 518 -12.11 16.55 21.36
CA TYR A 518 -11.72 17.95 21.52
C TYR A 518 -12.76 18.83 20.82
N GLY A 519 -13.40 19.75 21.53
CA GLY A 519 -14.60 20.47 21.11
C GLY A 519 -14.37 21.62 20.11
N ARG A 520 -13.26 21.60 19.39
CA ARG A 520 -12.92 22.51 18.29
C ARG A 520 -12.15 21.75 17.21
N SER A 521 -11.76 22.44 16.16
CA SER A 521 -10.97 21.86 15.08
C SER A 521 -9.57 21.42 15.50
N LEU A 522 -8.96 20.59 14.65
CA LEU A 522 -7.56 20.20 14.80
C LEU A 522 -6.60 21.40 14.77
N LEU A 523 -6.86 22.43 13.96
CA LEU A 523 -6.00 23.61 13.93
C LEU A 523 -6.05 24.37 15.26
N TYR A 524 -7.21 24.45 15.91
CA TYR A 524 -7.29 25.00 17.26
C TYR A 524 -6.51 24.16 18.27
N LEU A 525 -6.62 22.83 18.20
CA LEU A 525 -5.85 21.93 19.06
C LEU A 525 -4.35 22.14 18.89
N VAL A 526 -3.88 22.14 17.65
CA VAL A 526 -2.46 22.36 17.33
C VAL A 526 -2.00 23.74 17.78
N SER A 527 -2.74 24.79 17.45
CA SER A 527 -2.42 26.18 17.79
C SER A 527 -2.36 26.40 19.31
N ARG A 528 -3.33 25.86 20.06
CA ARG A 528 -3.44 26.11 21.51
C ARG A 528 -2.55 25.20 22.35
N ALA A 529 -2.34 23.96 21.92
CA ALA A 529 -1.76 22.92 22.76
C ALA A 529 -0.47 22.27 22.22
N TYR A 530 -0.39 21.96 20.93
CA TYR A 530 0.68 21.09 20.41
C TYR A 530 1.89 21.83 19.84
N GLU A 531 1.70 23.06 19.38
CA GLU A 531 2.82 23.94 19.01
C GLU A 531 3.61 24.44 20.22
N ASP A 532 4.83 24.91 19.97
CA ASP A 532 5.79 25.32 21.01
C ASP A 532 5.26 26.43 21.92
N LYS A 533 4.38 27.28 21.39
CA LYS A 533 3.71 28.37 22.12
C LYS A 533 2.20 28.21 22.01
N PRO A 534 1.45 28.36 23.12
CA PRO A 534 0.00 28.43 23.05
C PRO A 534 -0.48 29.57 22.16
N ASN A 535 -1.55 29.33 21.40
CA ASN A 535 -2.09 30.22 20.38
C ASN A 535 -1.10 30.55 19.25
N MET A 536 -0.27 29.58 18.87
CA MET A 536 0.64 29.72 17.73
C MET A 536 -0.14 30.07 16.45
N PRO A 537 0.25 31.12 15.71
CA PRO A 537 -0.35 31.44 14.43
C PRO A 537 -0.15 30.34 13.39
N LEU A 538 -1.25 29.79 12.87
CA LEU A 538 -1.25 28.78 11.81
C LEU A 538 -1.82 29.36 10.52
N ALA A 539 -1.20 29.04 9.38
CA ALA A 539 -1.56 29.57 8.07
C ALA A 539 -2.98 29.18 7.62
N GLY A 540 -3.51 28.06 8.13
CA GLY A 540 -4.86 27.59 7.79
C GLY A 540 -5.99 28.29 8.53
N MET A 541 -5.71 29.05 9.59
CA MET A 541 -6.75 29.66 10.42
C MET A 541 -7.12 31.07 9.92
N GLU A 542 -8.41 31.30 9.69
CA GLU A 542 -8.93 32.61 9.24
C GLU A 542 -8.50 33.77 10.15
N LYS A 543 -8.50 33.57 11.47
CA LYS A 543 -8.14 34.60 12.45
C LYS A 543 -6.68 35.09 12.34
N PHE A 544 -5.81 34.31 11.69
CA PHE A 544 -4.40 34.63 11.50
C PHE A 544 -4.05 35.02 10.06
N SER A 545 -5.03 35.08 9.13
CA SER A 545 -4.75 35.39 7.72
C SER A 545 -4.12 36.76 7.50
N SER A 546 -4.28 37.71 8.43
CA SER A 546 -3.61 39.01 8.35
C SER A 546 -2.09 38.95 8.56
N GLN A 547 -1.58 37.83 9.07
CA GLN A 547 -0.15 37.57 9.29
C GLN A 547 0.51 36.86 8.09
N LEU A 548 -0.28 36.45 7.10
CA LEU A 548 0.25 35.88 5.86
C LEU A 548 0.80 36.99 4.93
N PRO A 549 1.81 36.68 4.10
CA PRO A 549 2.35 37.64 3.14
C PRO A 549 1.28 38.08 2.15
N ARG A 550 1.27 39.37 1.81
CA ARG A 550 0.37 39.92 0.78
C ARG A 550 1.00 39.77 -0.60
N SER A 551 0.32 39.06 -1.50
CA SER A 551 0.75 38.89 -2.88
C SER A 551 -0.45 38.60 -3.78
N ASP A 552 -0.43 39.09 -5.02
CA ASP A 552 -1.42 38.74 -6.05
C ASP A 552 -1.33 37.25 -6.47
N LEU A 553 -0.23 36.58 -6.09
CA LEU A 553 -0.01 35.15 -6.26
C LEU A 553 -0.50 34.30 -5.09
N LEU A 554 -1.10 34.92 -4.06
CA LEU A 554 -1.74 34.23 -2.94
C LEU A 554 -3.24 34.46 -2.99
N GLU A 555 -4.00 33.38 -3.13
CA GLU A 555 -5.46 33.42 -3.13
C GLU A 555 -6.01 32.61 -1.96
N ILE A 556 -6.89 33.20 -1.16
CA ILE A 556 -7.45 32.59 0.04
C ILE A 556 -8.95 32.45 -0.11
N ASP A 557 -9.41 31.21 -0.24
CA ASP A 557 -10.81 30.83 -0.19
C ASP A 557 -11.22 30.44 1.22
N ARG A 558 -12.49 30.70 1.55
CA ARG A 558 -13.06 30.33 2.84
C ARG A 558 -14.25 29.41 2.67
N SER A 559 -14.36 28.42 3.55
CA SER A 559 -15.48 27.47 3.65
C SER A 559 -16.86 28.14 3.61
N LYS A 560 -17.88 27.36 3.23
CA LYS A 560 -19.25 27.84 2.95
C LYS A 560 -19.27 28.87 1.83
N SER A 561 -18.62 28.53 0.73
CA SER A 561 -18.59 29.30 -0.50
C SER A 561 -18.67 28.34 -1.70
N ALA A 562 -18.83 28.90 -2.90
CA ALA A 562 -18.83 28.10 -4.13
C ALA A 562 -17.49 27.38 -4.40
N THR A 563 -16.39 27.84 -3.78
CA THR A 563 -15.06 27.23 -3.94
C THR A 563 -14.78 26.12 -2.93
N THR A 564 -15.48 26.11 -1.78
CA THR A 564 -15.35 25.09 -0.75
C THR A 564 -16.59 25.07 0.15
N GLU A 565 -17.29 23.93 0.18
CA GLU A 565 -18.48 23.72 1.02
C GLU A 565 -18.16 23.00 2.33
N SER A 566 -16.91 22.56 2.51
CA SER A 566 -16.42 21.88 3.72
C SER A 566 -16.79 22.65 5.00
N THR A 567 -17.36 21.94 5.98
CA THR A 567 -17.70 22.51 7.29
C THR A 567 -16.87 21.96 8.44
N THR A 568 -15.90 21.10 8.14
CA THR A 568 -14.99 20.49 9.13
C THR A 568 -13.55 20.56 8.64
N HIS A 569 -12.58 20.55 9.56
CA HIS A 569 -11.16 20.56 9.21
C HIS A 569 -10.76 19.35 8.34
N GLY A 570 -11.25 18.17 8.71
CA GLY A 570 -11.00 16.92 7.99
C GLY A 570 -11.78 16.80 6.68
N GLY A 571 -12.76 17.66 6.43
CA GLY A 571 -13.70 17.51 5.31
C GLY A 571 -13.19 18.03 3.96
N PHE A 572 -12.12 18.84 3.91
CA PHE A 572 -11.71 19.52 2.67
C PHE A 572 -11.37 18.57 1.52
N ASP A 573 -10.69 17.45 1.81
CA ASP A 573 -10.30 16.47 0.79
C ASP A 573 -11.42 15.45 0.47
N ASN A 574 -12.54 15.55 1.19
CA ASN A 574 -13.79 14.81 0.95
C ASN A 574 -14.88 15.69 0.33
N ASP A 575 -14.68 17.00 0.30
CA ASP A 575 -15.63 17.98 -0.21
C ASP A 575 -15.54 18.10 -1.74
N ALA A 576 -16.61 17.71 -2.42
CA ALA A 576 -16.71 17.75 -3.87
C ALA A 576 -16.50 19.16 -4.44
N ALA A 577 -16.96 20.21 -3.74
CA ALA A 577 -16.77 21.59 -4.17
C ALA A 577 -15.29 22.00 -4.10
N THR A 578 -14.61 21.68 -3.00
CA THR A 578 -13.16 21.92 -2.83
C THR A 578 -12.36 21.18 -3.90
N MET A 579 -12.58 19.88 -4.08
CA MET A 579 -11.83 19.08 -5.06
C MET A 579 -12.12 19.51 -6.51
N THR A 580 -13.37 19.85 -6.82
CA THR A 580 -13.73 20.45 -8.12
C THR A 580 -12.97 21.75 -8.37
N THR A 581 -12.89 22.63 -7.37
CA THR A 581 -12.20 23.91 -7.47
C THR A 581 -10.69 23.73 -7.68
N ILE A 582 -10.05 22.85 -6.89
CA ILE A 582 -8.62 22.52 -7.04
C ILE A 582 -8.35 22.03 -8.46
N MET A 583 -9.12 21.05 -8.93
CA MET A 583 -8.92 20.47 -10.25
C MET A 583 -9.25 21.46 -11.39
N ALA A 584 -10.24 22.33 -11.24
CA ALA A 584 -10.54 23.38 -12.21
C ALA A 584 -9.40 24.40 -12.32
N ARG A 585 -8.77 24.76 -11.19
CA ARG A 585 -7.57 25.62 -11.17
C ARG A 585 -6.37 24.94 -11.81
N ILE A 586 -6.13 23.67 -11.49
CA ILE A 586 -5.06 22.85 -12.09
C ILE A 586 -5.19 22.80 -13.61
N THR A 587 -6.39 22.48 -14.10
CA THR A 587 -6.66 22.34 -15.54
C THR A 587 -6.86 23.68 -16.25
N GLY A 588 -7.00 24.78 -15.51
CA GLY A 588 -7.28 26.12 -16.04
C GLY A 588 -8.65 26.24 -16.73
N SER A 589 -9.58 25.32 -16.48
CA SER A 589 -10.89 25.30 -17.12
C SER A 589 -11.95 24.61 -16.27
N LYS A 590 -13.23 24.80 -16.61
CA LYS A 590 -14.33 24.08 -15.96
C LYS A 590 -14.20 22.58 -16.25
N LEU A 591 -14.25 21.75 -15.21
CA LEU A 591 -14.18 20.31 -15.35
C LEU A 591 -15.38 19.77 -16.14
N ARG A 592 -15.09 18.85 -17.07
CA ARG A 592 -16.12 18.13 -17.82
C ARG A 592 -16.84 17.11 -16.95
N LYS A 593 -16.11 16.49 -16.01
CA LYS A 593 -16.61 15.45 -15.10
C LYS A 593 -16.09 15.73 -13.68
N PRO A 594 -16.67 16.72 -12.98
CA PRO A 594 -16.24 17.07 -11.63
C PRO A 594 -16.39 15.86 -10.67
N PRO A 595 -15.57 15.76 -9.61
CA PRO A 595 -15.75 14.76 -8.55
C PRO A 595 -17.16 14.83 -7.94
N MET A 596 -17.73 13.67 -7.62
CA MET A 596 -18.99 13.57 -6.85
C MET A 596 -18.69 13.20 -5.40
N GLU A 597 -19.56 13.60 -4.47
CA GLU A 597 -19.38 13.36 -3.03
C GLU A 597 -19.17 11.88 -2.71
N GLU A 598 -19.97 10.99 -3.33
CA GLU A 598 -19.86 9.54 -3.19
C GLU A 598 -18.54 8.93 -3.69
N GLU A 599 -17.75 9.66 -4.49
CA GLU A 599 -16.45 9.23 -5.01
C GLU A 599 -15.27 9.70 -4.15
N LEU A 600 -15.54 10.62 -3.21
CA LEU A 600 -14.55 11.23 -2.31
C LEU A 600 -14.71 10.76 -0.86
N VAL A 601 -15.75 9.97 -0.56
CA VAL A 601 -15.94 9.32 0.73
C VAL A 601 -15.60 7.84 0.60
N GLY A 602 -15.18 7.19 1.69
CA GLY A 602 -14.94 5.73 1.66
C GLY A 602 -13.63 5.27 2.26
N TYR A 603 -12.75 6.16 2.68
CA TYR A 603 -11.65 5.90 3.61
C TYR A 603 -12.06 6.32 5.01
#